data_AF-I4AG57-F1
#
_entry.id   AF-I4AG57-F1
#
_cell.length_a   1.000
_cell.length_b   1.000
_cell.length_c   1.000
_cell.angle_alpha   90.00
_cell.angle_beta   90.00
_cell.angle_gamma   90.00
#
_symmetry.space_group_name_H-M   'P 1'
#
loop_
_entity.id
_entity.type
_entity.pdbx_description
1 polymer ?
#
loop_
_entity_poly.entity_id
_entity_poly.type
_entity_poly.pdbx_seq_one_letter_code
_entity_poly.pdbx_strand_id
1 'polypeptide(L)'
;MNRINQLLQFLEKEPNDTFLLYAIATEYLKTDTQKGLEYFENLLQNHADYLPTYYHAAELYANLEEYEKANQTYLKGIESCEEKAKQLKSKNIPIDKVTLKSLQELKSAYELFLMEFEDEL
;
A
#
# COMPACT_ATOMS: atom_id res chain seq x y z
N MET A 1 -0.68 20.27 -19.34
CA MET A 1 -1.37 19.76 -18.13
C MET A 1 -0.53 18.65 -17.55
N ASN A 2 -0.15 18.70 -16.27
CA ASN A 2 0.65 17.64 -15.64
C ASN A 2 -0.27 16.48 -15.19
N ARG A 3 0.24 15.24 -15.19
CA ARG A 3 -0.48 14.01 -14.83
C ARG A 3 -1.24 14.13 -13.51
N ILE A 4 -0.62 14.74 -12.50
CA ILE A 4 -1.26 14.97 -11.20
C ILE A 4 -2.54 15.81 -11.32
N ASN A 5 -2.56 16.87 -12.13
CA ASN A 5 -3.74 17.71 -12.31
C ASN A 5 -4.89 16.94 -12.98
N GLN A 6 -4.57 16.04 -13.90
CA GLN A 6 -5.57 15.19 -14.54
C GLN A 6 -6.17 14.18 -13.55
N LEU A 7 -5.34 13.56 -12.72
CA LEU A 7 -5.80 12.63 -11.69
C LEU A 7 -6.68 13.32 -10.65
N LEU A 8 -6.32 14.52 -10.20
CA LEU A 8 -7.13 15.30 -9.25
C LEU A 8 -8.51 15.66 -9.84
N GLN A 9 -8.58 16.03 -11.12
CA GLN A 9 -9.86 16.28 -11.79
C GLN A 9 -10.75 15.03 -11.93
N PHE A 10 -10.15 13.84 -12.05
CA PHE A 10 -10.90 12.59 -12.01
C PHE A 10 -11.38 12.30 -10.59
N LEU A 11 -10.54 12.54 -9.59
CA LEU A 11 -10.89 12.34 -8.19
C LEU A 11 -12.04 13.27 -7.74
N GLU A 12 -12.12 14.50 -8.26
CA GLU A 12 -13.27 15.39 -8.00
C GLU A 12 -14.62 14.77 -8.39
N LYS A 13 -14.62 13.89 -9.41
CA LYS A 13 -15.83 13.20 -9.87
C LYS A 13 -16.07 11.91 -9.09
N GLU A 14 -15.00 11.24 -8.69
CA GLU A 14 -15.01 9.93 -8.03
C GLU A 14 -14.10 9.94 -6.78
N PRO A 15 -14.50 10.64 -5.70
CA PRO A 15 -13.61 10.97 -4.57
C PRO A 15 -13.16 9.77 -3.74
N ASN A 16 -13.82 8.62 -3.89
CA ASN A 16 -13.52 7.39 -3.16
C ASN A 16 -12.95 6.29 -4.09
N ASP A 17 -12.56 6.63 -5.32
CA ASP A 17 -11.92 5.66 -6.19
C ASP A 17 -10.51 5.37 -5.67
N THR A 18 -10.32 4.15 -5.16
CA THR A 18 -9.06 3.72 -4.55
C THR A 18 -7.92 3.66 -5.54
N PHE A 19 -8.20 3.40 -6.82
CA PHE A 19 -7.20 3.42 -7.87
C PHE A 19 -6.74 4.84 -8.16
N LEU A 20 -7.64 5.83 -8.19
CA LEU A 20 -7.28 7.24 -8.33
C LEU A 20 -6.49 7.75 -7.13
N LEU A 21 -6.96 7.49 -5.90
CA LEU A 21 -6.24 7.86 -4.67
C LEU A 21 -4.82 7.28 -4.67
N TYR A 22 -4.66 6.01 -5.04
CA TYR A 22 -3.36 5.36 -5.13
C TYR A 22 -2.49 5.93 -6.24
N ALA A 23 -3.06 6.18 -7.43
CA ALA A 23 -2.34 6.79 -8.54
C ALA A 23 -1.86 8.21 -8.17
N ILE A 24 -2.65 8.96 -7.40
CA ILE A 24 -2.30 10.28 -6.90
C ILE A 24 -1.16 10.19 -5.86
N ALA A 25 -1.23 9.24 -4.92
CA ALA A 25 -0.16 9.00 -3.95
C ALA A 25 1.18 8.78 -4.66
N THR A 26 1.21 7.84 -5.61
CA THR A 26 2.43 7.49 -6.38
C THR A 26 2.93 8.63 -7.28
N GLU A 27 2.03 9.47 -7.79
CA GLU A 27 2.42 10.65 -8.57
C GLU A 27 3.01 11.75 -7.66
N TYR A 28 2.43 11.97 -6.47
CA TYR A 28 2.96 12.94 -5.51
C TYR A 28 4.35 12.60 -5.03
N LEU A 29 4.67 11.31 -4.79
CA LEU A 29 6.01 10.90 -4.35
C LEU A 29 7.17 11.42 -5.22
N LYS A 30 6.91 11.77 -6.49
CA LYS A 30 7.91 12.34 -7.40
C LYS A 30 8.28 13.79 -7.09
N THR A 31 7.48 14.48 -6.28
CA THR A 31 7.56 15.94 -6.10
C THR A 31 7.29 16.42 -4.68
N ASP A 32 6.49 15.67 -3.91
CA ASP A 32 6.01 16.02 -2.58
C ASP A 32 5.72 14.71 -1.83
N THR A 33 6.76 14.19 -1.17
CA THR A 33 6.71 12.93 -0.44
C THR A 33 5.65 12.94 0.67
N GLN A 34 5.51 14.07 1.37
CA GLN A 34 4.54 14.21 2.46
C GLN A 34 3.10 14.07 1.95
N LYS A 35 2.76 14.72 0.83
CA LYS A 35 1.45 14.51 0.22
C LYS A 35 1.25 13.07 -0.24
N GLY A 36 2.25 12.45 -0.84
CA GLY A 36 2.18 11.04 -1.22
C GLY A 36 1.84 10.15 -0.02
N LEU A 37 2.49 10.40 1.13
CA LEU A 37 2.21 9.72 2.39
C LEU A 37 0.77 9.93 2.86
N GLU A 38 0.26 11.17 2.85
CA GLU A 38 -1.13 11.48 3.27
C GLU A 38 -2.17 10.66 2.48
N TYR A 39 -1.98 10.49 1.16
CA TYR A 39 -2.88 9.65 0.35
C TYR A 39 -2.74 8.16 0.68
N PHE A 40 -1.53 7.67 0.96
CA PHE A 40 -1.37 6.28 1.40
C PHE A 40 -1.97 6.03 2.78
N GLU A 41 -1.79 6.94 3.74
CA GLU A 41 -2.44 6.89 5.05
C GLU A 41 -3.97 6.88 4.91
N ASN A 42 -4.51 7.73 4.04
CA ASN A 42 -5.93 7.74 3.73
C ASN A 42 -6.42 6.38 3.20
N LEU A 43 -5.67 5.75 2.29
CA LEU A 43 -5.99 4.42 1.77
C LEU A 43 -5.89 3.35 2.86
N LEU A 44 -4.85 3.36 3.70
CA LEU A 44 -4.69 2.40 4.79
C LEU A 44 -5.82 2.49 5.83
N GLN A 45 -6.33 3.71 6.06
CA GLN A 45 -7.38 3.97 7.02
C GLN A 45 -8.79 3.66 6.47
N ASN A 46 -9.08 4.09 5.25
CA ASN A 46 -10.45 4.09 4.70
C ASN A 46 -10.69 2.99 3.66
N HIS A 47 -9.63 2.40 3.13
CA HIS A 47 -9.65 1.43 2.02
C HIS A 47 -8.69 0.26 2.29
N ALA A 48 -8.77 -0.30 3.50
CA ALA A 48 -7.87 -1.34 3.99
C ALA A 48 -7.89 -2.64 3.16
N ASP A 49 -8.88 -2.83 2.29
CA ASP A 49 -8.99 -3.94 1.34
C ASP A 49 -8.27 -3.70 0.01
N TYR A 50 -7.77 -2.48 -0.23
CA TYR A 50 -6.92 -2.15 -1.36
C TYR A 50 -5.46 -2.56 -1.10
N LEU A 51 -5.21 -3.86 -1.22
CA LEU A 51 -3.97 -4.55 -0.86
C LEU A 51 -2.66 -3.92 -1.38
N PRO A 52 -2.58 -3.37 -2.61
CA PRO A 52 -1.33 -2.78 -3.11
C PRO A 52 -0.78 -1.62 -2.26
N THR A 53 -1.63 -0.94 -1.50
CA THR A 53 -1.21 0.20 -0.65
C THR A 53 -0.17 -0.20 0.39
N TYR A 54 -0.31 -1.37 1.02
CA TYR A 54 0.52 -1.73 2.17
C TYR A 54 2.01 -1.79 1.85
N TYR A 55 2.38 -2.33 0.69
CA TYR A 55 3.78 -2.42 0.29
C TYR A 55 4.40 -1.02 0.13
N HIS A 56 3.76 -0.15 -0.66
CA HIS A 56 4.30 1.18 -0.92
C HIS A 56 4.27 2.09 0.30
N ALA A 57 3.26 1.96 1.16
CA ALA A 57 3.20 2.72 2.41
C ALA A 57 4.29 2.26 3.39
N ALA A 58 4.50 0.95 3.55
CA ALA A 58 5.56 0.43 4.42
C ALA A 58 6.96 0.80 3.93
N GLU A 59 7.21 0.69 2.63
CA GLU A 59 8.47 1.13 2.00
C GLU A 59 8.69 2.64 2.18
N LEU A 60 7.63 3.44 2.06
CA LEU A 60 7.69 4.88 2.29
C LEU A 60 8.01 5.22 3.75
N TYR A 61 7.39 4.54 4.72
CA TYR A 61 7.72 4.71 6.14
C TYR A 61 9.19 4.37 6.42
N ALA A 62 9.71 3.27 5.85
CA ALA A 62 11.10 2.90 6.00
C ALA A 62 12.05 3.97 5.42
N ASN A 63 11.72 4.53 4.26
CA ASN A 63 12.48 5.62 3.63
C ASN A 63 12.42 6.94 4.43
N LEU A 64 11.42 7.10 5.29
CA LEU A 64 11.28 8.23 6.21
C LEU A 64 11.84 7.92 7.61
N GLU A 65 12.54 6.79 7.76
CA GLU A 65 13.12 6.31 9.02
C GLU A 65 12.06 6.05 10.12
N GLU A 66 10.79 5.87 9.73
CA GLU A 66 9.70 5.50 10.63
C GLU A 66 9.58 3.97 10.72
N TYR A 67 10.63 3.31 11.22
CA TYR A 67 10.82 1.86 11.13
C TYR A 67 9.72 1.04 11.81
N GLU A 68 9.24 1.43 12.99
CA GLU A 68 8.16 0.70 13.65
C GLU A 68 6.84 0.79 12.87
N LYS A 69 6.55 1.93 12.25
CA LYS A 69 5.38 2.06 11.38
C LYS A 69 5.55 1.24 10.10
N ALA A 70 6.74 1.22 9.51
CA ALA A 70 7.05 0.36 8.37
C ALA A 70 6.80 -1.11 8.71
N ASN A 71 7.37 -1.59 9.83
CA ASN A 71 7.20 -2.94 10.34
C ASN A 71 5.71 -3.31 10.54
N GLN A 72 4.97 -2.48 11.27
CA GLN A 72 3.54 -2.70 11.50
C GLN A 72 2.73 -2.71 10.20
N THR A 73 3.08 -1.84 9.24
CA THR A 73 2.39 -1.75 7.95
C THR A 73 2.67 -2.98 7.08
N TYR A 74 3.91 -3.48 7.05
CA TYR A 74 4.26 -4.73 6.38
C TYR A 74 3.47 -5.92 6.94
N LEU A 75 3.51 -6.10 8.26
CA LEU A 75 2.81 -7.19 8.95
C LEU A 75 1.31 -7.15 8.68
N LYS A 76 0.68 -5.98 8.81
CA LYS A 76 -0.75 -5.80 8.54
C LYS A 76 -1.11 -6.08 7.08
N GLY A 77 -0.25 -5.68 6.14
CA GLY A 77 -0.44 -5.97 4.71
C GLY A 77 -0.38 -7.46 4.40
N ILE A 78 0.59 -8.17 4.98
CA ILE A 78 0.75 -9.62 4.84
C ILE A 78 -0.48 -10.33 5.39
N GLU A 79 -0.90 -9.98 6.61
CA GLU A 79 -2.10 -10.53 7.24
C GLU A 79 -3.34 -10.31 6.37
N SER A 80 -3.56 -9.08 5.90
CA SER A 80 -4.72 -8.74 5.05
C SER A 80 -4.77 -9.57 3.75
N CYS A 81 -3.61 -9.79 3.12
CA CYS A 81 -3.52 -10.63 1.93
C CYS A 81 -3.80 -12.12 2.25
N GLU A 82 -3.28 -12.64 3.36
CA GLU A 82 -3.50 -14.02 3.78
C GLU A 82 -4.96 -14.28 4.17
N GLU A 83 -5.59 -13.34 4.87
CA GLU A 83 -7.02 -13.37 5.19
C GLU A 83 -7.87 -13.37 3.92
N LYS A 84 -7.57 -12.49 2.95
CA LYS A 84 -8.25 -12.46 1.65
C LYS A 84 -8.11 -13.79 0.92
N ALA A 85 -6.90 -14.35 0.87
CA ALA A 85 -6.63 -15.64 0.26
C ALA A 85 -7.40 -16.79 0.94
N LYS A 86 -7.45 -16.79 2.28
CA LYS A 86 -8.22 -17.76 3.07
C LYS A 86 -9.72 -17.63 2.80
N GLN A 87 -10.24 -16.40 2.72
CA GLN A 87 -11.63 -16.11 2.41
C GLN A 87 -12.02 -16.66 1.02
N LEU A 88 -11.21 -16.41 -0.01
CA LEU A 88 -11.46 -16.91 -1.36
C LEU A 88 -11.44 -18.45 -1.40
N LYS A 89 -10.43 -19.08 -0.78
CA LYS A 89 -10.34 -20.54 -0.64
C LYS A 89 -11.58 -21.14 0.04
N SER A 90 -12.05 -20.54 1.13
CA SER A 90 -13.25 -21.02 1.86
C SER A 90 -14.52 -21.01 1.01
N LYS A 91 -14.57 -20.14 -0.02
CA LYS A 91 -15.68 -20.04 -0.97
C LYS A 91 -15.47 -20.86 -2.24
N ASN A 92 -14.41 -21.66 -2.31
CA ASN A 92 -13.95 -22.36 -3.53
C ASN A 92 -13.71 -21.41 -4.73
N ILE A 93 -13.30 -20.16 -4.44
CA ILE A 93 -12.94 -19.17 -5.46
C ILE A 93 -11.41 -19.18 -5.62
N PRO A 94 -10.88 -19.21 -6.85
CA PRO A 94 -9.44 -19.05 -7.09
C PRO A 94 -8.93 -17.73 -6.48
N ILE A 95 -7.75 -17.76 -5.87
CA ILE A 95 -7.12 -16.54 -5.37
C ILE A 95 -6.78 -15.66 -6.58
N ASP A 96 -7.20 -14.40 -6.53
CA ASP A 96 -6.97 -13.47 -7.62
C ASP A 96 -5.49 -13.05 -7.70
N LYS A 97 -5.10 -12.56 -8.88
CA LYS A 97 -3.72 -12.19 -9.17
C LYS A 97 -3.23 -11.02 -8.30
N VAL A 98 -4.11 -10.09 -7.92
CA VAL A 98 -3.72 -8.93 -7.10
C VAL A 98 -3.34 -9.42 -5.71
N THR A 99 -4.18 -10.24 -5.08
CA THR A 99 -3.89 -10.82 -3.76
C THR A 99 -2.58 -11.61 -3.76
N LEU A 100 -2.35 -12.47 -4.77
CA LEU A 100 -1.12 -13.25 -4.86
C LEU A 100 0.12 -12.37 -5.04
N LYS A 101 0.03 -11.38 -5.93
CA LYS A 101 1.15 -10.49 -6.24
C LYS A 101 1.48 -9.59 -5.05
N SER A 102 0.48 -8.97 -4.43
CA SER A 102 0.68 -8.13 -3.24
C SER A 102 1.30 -8.92 -2.09
N LEU A 103 0.82 -10.15 -1.83
CA LEU A 103 1.41 -11.01 -0.79
C LEU A 103 2.88 -11.34 -1.07
N GLN A 104 3.23 -11.62 -2.33
CA GLN A 104 4.61 -11.91 -2.73
C GLN A 104 5.50 -10.67 -2.53
N GLU A 105 5.08 -9.52 -3.05
CA GLU A 105 5.82 -8.24 -2.94
C GLU A 105 6.04 -7.87 -1.47
N LEU A 106 4.98 -7.96 -0.65
CA LEU A 106 5.06 -7.67 0.79
C LEU A 106 6.03 -8.59 1.52
N LYS A 107 5.97 -9.91 1.28
CA LYS A 107 6.86 -10.87 1.97
C LYS A 107 8.32 -10.64 1.60
N SER A 108 8.61 -10.47 0.31
CA SER A 108 9.97 -10.20 -0.16
C SER A 108 10.50 -8.86 0.35
N ALA A 109 9.69 -7.79 0.30
CA ALA A 109 10.09 -6.48 0.80
C ALA A 109 10.28 -6.46 2.32
N TYR A 110 9.41 -7.15 3.07
CA TYR A 110 9.53 -7.23 4.52
C TYR A 110 10.76 -8.03 4.97
N GLU A 111 11.10 -9.11 4.26
CA GLU A 111 12.35 -9.85 4.51
C GLU A 111 13.57 -8.95 4.29
N LEU A 112 13.60 -8.18 3.19
CA LEU A 112 14.66 -7.19 2.93
C LEU A 112 14.73 -6.11 4.02
N PHE A 113 13.56 -5.59 4.42
CA PHE A 113 13.45 -4.60 5.49
C PHE A 113 14.02 -5.11 6.82
N LEU A 114 13.67 -6.34 7.24
CA LEU A 114 14.23 -6.92 8.47
C LEU A 114 15.74 -7.12 8.38
N MET A 115 16.24 -7.60 7.23
CA MET A 115 17.69 -7.77 7.07
C MET A 115 18.48 -6.45 7.20
N GLU A 116 17.86 -5.32 6.87
CA GLU A 116 18.50 -4.00 6.93
C GLU A 116 18.25 -3.27 8.26
N PHE A 117 17.09 -3.46 8.89
CA PHE A 117 16.61 -2.63 10.00
C PHE A 117 16.17 -3.41 11.25
N GLU A 118 16.46 -4.71 11.38
CA GLU A 118 16.07 -5.51 12.57
C GLU A 118 16.63 -4.94 13.88
N ASP A 119 17.83 -4.35 13.87
CA ASP A 119 18.45 -3.74 15.06
C ASP A 119 17.80 -2.40 15.48
N GLU A 120 16.95 -1.81 14.64
CA GLU A 120 16.26 -0.53 14.86
C GLU A 120 14.79 -0.71 15.33
N LEU A 121 14.33 -1.95 15.55
CA LEU A 121 12.96 -2.31 15.98
C LEU A 121 12.87 -2.67 17.47
#